data_AF-A0A8W8MEM2-F1
#
_entry.id   AF-A0A8W8MEM2-F1
#
_cell.length_a   1.000
_cell.length_b   1.000
_cell.length_c   1.000
_cell.angle_alpha   90.00
_cell.angle_beta   90.00
_cell.angle_gamma   90.00
#
_symmetry.space_group_name_H-M   'P 1'
#
loop_
_entity.id
_entity.type
_entity.pdbx_description
1 polymer ?
#
loop_
_entity_poly.entity_id
_entity_poly.type
_entity_poly.pdbx_seq_one_letter_code
_entity_poly.pdbx_strand_id
1 'polypeptide(L)'
;MEFLPYFTIVCFLYTVQSKTVPVKDKLCHSSSECAKDSCCRDETGRLVDPSGLFDHVGPITDVLNGTCVPLHAQFDENCGEFCPCDLSQGLVCYRTVTDNEFSPSVCRPKDVVSKWTNEFLDCWNDPKCVLPL
;
A
#
# COMPACT_ATOMS: atom_id res chain seq x y z
N MET A 1 32.09 49.84 13.53
CA MET A 1 32.88 49.39 12.37
C MET A 1 33.81 48.31 12.89
N GLU A 2 33.29 47.16 13.32
CA GLU A 2 32.81 46.00 12.52
C GLU A 2 33.90 45.40 11.64
N PHE A 3 34.34 44.18 11.95
CA PHE A 3 34.32 43.03 11.03
C PHE A 3 34.55 41.73 11.83
N LEU A 4 33.54 40.86 11.83
CA LEU A 4 33.47 39.55 12.50
C LEU A 4 34.33 38.50 11.77
N PRO A 5 34.92 37.52 12.48
CA PRO A 5 35.54 36.37 11.84
C PRO A 5 34.48 35.37 11.37
N TYR A 6 34.54 35.05 10.08
CA TYR A 6 33.70 34.06 9.41
C TYR A 6 33.88 32.67 10.04
N PHE A 7 32.86 32.21 10.76
CA PHE A 7 32.64 30.81 11.09
C PHE A 7 32.34 30.04 9.81
N THR A 8 33.32 29.30 9.29
CA THR A 8 33.13 28.32 8.22
C THR A 8 32.38 27.11 8.78
N ILE A 9 31.04 27.15 8.69
CA ILE A 9 30.21 25.97 8.88
C ILE A 9 30.38 25.09 7.65
N VAL A 10 31.12 23.99 7.81
CA VAL A 10 31.21 22.91 6.83
C VAL A 10 29.87 22.18 6.82
N CYS A 11 28.92 22.65 6.00
CA CYS A 11 27.72 21.90 5.69
C CYS A 11 28.12 20.68 4.85
N PHE A 12 28.21 19.53 5.50
CA PHE A 12 28.17 18.23 4.84
C PHE A 12 26.81 18.09 4.14
N LEU A 13 26.78 18.48 2.85
CA LEU A 13 25.70 18.12 1.94
C LEU A 13 25.79 16.61 1.72
N TYR A 14 25.07 15.85 2.53
CA TYR A 14 24.67 14.50 2.15
C TYR A 14 23.75 14.66 0.94
N THR A 15 24.32 14.55 -0.25
CA THR A 15 23.55 14.29 -1.45
C THR A 15 22.95 12.89 -1.27
N VAL A 16 21.75 12.83 -0.69
CA VAL A 16 20.88 11.67 -0.87
C VAL A 16 20.59 11.67 -2.36
N GLN A 17 21.37 10.88 -3.09
CA GLN A 17 21.17 10.62 -4.49
C GLN A 17 19.88 9.79 -4.57
N SER A 18 18.72 10.46 -4.54
CA SER A 18 17.46 9.84 -4.86
C SER A 18 17.64 9.27 -6.27
N LYS A 19 17.70 7.94 -6.37
CA LYS A 19 17.61 7.26 -7.66
C LYS A 19 16.25 7.59 -8.24
N THR A 20 16.15 8.71 -8.95
CA THR A 20 15.03 9.00 -9.83
C THR A 20 15.15 8.04 -11.00
N VAL A 21 14.59 6.84 -10.83
CA VAL A 21 14.34 5.93 -11.94
C VAL A 21 13.33 6.65 -12.83
N PRO A 22 13.64 6.92 -14.11
CA PRO A 22 12.66 7.47 -15.02
C PRO A 22 11.74 6.32 -15.42
N VAL A 23 10.78 5.98 -14.57
CA VAL A 23 9.67 5.14 -15.02
C VAL A 23 8.85 6.06 -15.89
N LYS A 24 8.99 5.86 -17.20
CA LYS A 24 8.14 6.46 -18.24
C LYS A 24 6.71 6.44 -17.69
N ASP A 25 6.12 7.62 -17.48
CA ASP A 25 4.82 7.80 -16.85
C ASP A 25 3.73 7.07 -17.64
N LYS A 26 3.59 5.76 -17.42
CA LYS A 26 2.52 4.98 -18.02
C LYS A 26 1.28 5.36 -17.24
N LEU A 27 0.42 6.12 -17.89
CA LEU A 27 -0.92 6.39 -17.39
C LEU A 27 -1.64 5.06 -17.18
N CYS A 28 -2.39 4.98 -16.08
CA CYS A 28 -3.14 3.81 -15.69
C CYS A 28 -4.47 4.23 -15.07
N HIS A 29 -5.47 3.38 -15.25
CA HIS A 29 -6.75 3.47 -14.54
C HIS A 29 -6.82 2.47 -13.38
N SER A 30 -5.98 1.44 -13.41
CA SER A 30 -5.84 0.45 -12.35
C SER A 30 -4.43 -0.15 -12.30
N SER A 31 -4.06 -0.74 -11.16
CA SER A 31 -2.76 -1.44 -11.03
C SER A 31 -2.61 -2.66 -11.94
N SER A 32 -3.72 -3.19 -12.49
CA SER A 32 -3.67 -4.29 -13.48
C SER A 32 -2.97 -3.90 -14.79
N GLU A 33 -2.89 -2.60 -15.07
CA GLU A 33 -2.19 -2.05 -16.24
C GLU A 33 -0.70 -1.84 -15.97
N CYS A 34 -0.26 -1.99 -14.73
CA CYS A 34 1.12 -1.76 -14.31
C CYS A 34 1.94 -3.06 -14.33
N ALA A 35 3.28 -2.93 -14.30
CA ALA A 35 4.14 -4.09 -14.10
C ALA A 35 3.95 -4.63 -12.67
N LYS A 36 4.26 -5.93 -12.45
CA LYS A 36 4.01 -6.60 -11.16
C LYS A 36 4.66 -5.93 -9.95
N ASP A 37 5.76 -5.21 -10.16
CA ASP A 37 6.52 -4.46 -9.17
C ASP A 37 6.12 -2.98 -9.07
N SER A 38 4.97 -2.61 -9.64
CA SER A 38 4.48 -1.24 -9.68
C SER A 38 2.96 -1.18 -9.46
N CYS A 39 2.49 -0.09 -8.88
CA CYS A 39 1.08 0.13 -8.62
C CYS A 39 0.62 1.46 -9.24
N CYS A 40 -0.66 1.52 -9.59
CA CYS A 40 -1.27 2.71 -10.15
C CYS A 40 -1.55 3.72 -9.04
N ARG A 41 -0.93 4.90 -9.11
CA ARG A 41 -1.07 5.95 -8.09
C ARG A 41 -1.51 7.27 -8.71
N ASP A 42 -2.36 8.00 -8.00
CA ASP A 42 -2.77 9.35 -8.38
C ASP A 42 -1.64 10.38 -8.15
N GLU A 43 -1.89 11.63 -8.52
CA GLU A 43 -0.93 12.74 -8.34
C GLU A 43 -0.56 13.00 -6.87
N THR A 44 -1.40 12.55 -5.92
CA THR A 44 -1.15 12.66 -4.48
C THR A 44 -0.36 11.47 -3.92
N GLY A 45 -0.06 10.49 -4.77
CA GLY A 45 0.65 9.26 -4.42
C GLY A 45 -0.24 8.18 -3.81
N ARG A 46 -1.57 8.34 -3.80
CA ARG A 46 -2.50 7.33 -3.29
C ARG A 46 -2.78 6.28 -4.36
N LEU A 47 -3.05 5.04 -3.95
CA LEU A 47 -3.49 4.02 -4.89
C LEU A 47 -4.79 4.45 -5.56
N VAL A 48 -4.81 4.30 -6.88
CA VAL A 48 -6.05 4.35 -7.64
C VAL A 48 -6.81 3.07 -7.35
N ASP A 49 -7.82 3.16 -6.50
CA ASP A 49 -8.76 2.08 -6.20
C ASP A 49 -10.03 2.30 -7.03
N PRO A 50 -10.29 1.45 -8.04
CA PRO A 50 -11.45 1.64 -8.90
C PRO A 50 -12.78 1.60 -8.15
N SER A 51 -12.87 0.87 -7.03
CA SER A 51 -14.01 0.83 -6.10
C SER A 51 -14.01 -0.51 -5.34
N GLY A 52 -13.39 -0.61 -4.17
CA GLY A 52 -13.82 -1.46 -3.04
C GLY A 52 -14.12 -2.96 -3.24
N LEU A 53 -13.87 -3.51 -4.42
CA LEU A 53 -14.23 -4.85 -4.88
C LEU A 53 -13.10 -5.27 -5.83
N PHE A 54 -11.97 -5.63 -5.22
CA PHE A 54 -10.79 -6.11 -5.95
C PHE A 54 -11.02 -7.46 -6.64
N ASP A 55 -12.18 -8.09 -6.46
CA ASP A 55 -12.54 -9.31 -7.18
C ASP A 55 -13.48 -9.08 -8.37
N HIS A 56 -14.50 -8.21 -8.36
CA HIS A 56 -15.32 -7.97 -9.57
C HIS A 56 -16.11 -6.65 -9.54
N VAL A 57 -15.96 -5.87 -10.62
CA VAL A 57 -16.88 -4.88 -11.21
C VAL A 57 -17.52 -3.86 -10.25
N GLY A 58 -16.94 -2.68 -10.16
CA GLY A 58 -17.65 -1.45 -9.78
C GLY A 58 -17.52 -0.37 -10.88
N PRO A 59 -18.32 0.71 -10.79
CA PRO A 59 -18.52 1.63 -11.90
C PRO A 59 -17.21 2.33 -12.27
N ILE A 60 -16.82 2.19 -13.53
CA ILE A 60 -15.74 2.94 -14.16
C ILE A 60 -16.13 4.42 -14.06
N THR A 61 -15.63 5.12 -13.05
CA THR A 61 -15.72 6.57 -13.02
C THR A 61 -14.60 7.08 -13.93
N ASP A 62 -14.98 7.74 -15.02
CA ASP A 62 -14.13 8.05 -16.17
C ASP A 62 -12.97 9.05 -15.90
N VAL A 63 -12.62 9.31 -14.64
CA VAL A 63 -11.58 10.28 -14.28
C VAL A 63 -10.69 9.75 -13.15
N LEU A 64 -9.86 8.76 -13.47
CA LEU A 64 -8.69 8.42 -12.65
C LEU A 64 -7.47 8.33 -13.59
N ASN A 65 -6.70 9.41 -13.64
CA ASN A 65 -5.42 9.51 -14.34
C ASN A 65 -4.30 9.16 -13.37
N GLY A 66 -4.16 7.88 -13.05
CA GLY A 66 -3.02 7.40 -12.28
C GLY A 66 -1.77 7.27 -13.15
N THR A 67 -0.62 7.08 -12.51
CA THR A 67 0.63 6.69 -13.15
C THR A 67 1.17 5.44 -12.47
N CYS A 68 1.72 4.51 -13.25
CA CYS A 68 2.39 3.34 -12.70
C CYS A 68 3.70 3.74 -12.02
N VAL A 69 3.73 3.61 -10.69
CA VAL A 69 4.90 3.92 -9.86
C VAL A 69 5.49 2.60 -9.33
N PRO A 70 6.82 2.40 -9.34
CA PRO A 70 7.48 1.18 -8.84
C PRO A 70 7.46 1.13 -7.30
N LEU A 71 6.27 1.10 -6.74
CA LEU A 71 5.98 1.17 -5.32
C LEU A 71 4.78 0.27 -5.02
N HIS A 72 5.03 -0.83 -4.32
CA HIS A 72 4.03 -1.75 -3.80
C HIS A 72 3.02 -1.07 -2.86
N ALA A 73 1.91 -1.76 -2.55
CA ALA A 73 0.96 -1.28 -1.56
C ALA A 73 1.60 -1.19 -0.16
N GLN A 74 1.35 -0.07 0.51
CA GLN A 74 1.89 0.29 1.83
C GLN A 74 0.90 -0.07 2.94
N PHE A 75 1.31 0.10 4.20
CA PHE A 75 0.46 -0.18 5.35
C PHE A 75 -0.91 0.53 5.22
N ASP A 76 -1.98 -0.20 5.50
CA ASP A 76 -3.37 0.28 5.42
C ASP A 76 -3.88 0.61 4.01
N GLU A 77 -3.08 0.38 2.97
CA GLU A 77 -3.55 0.46 1.59
C GLU A 77 -4.19 -0.86 1.14
N ASN A 78 -5.15 -0.76 0.23
CA ASN A 78 -5.77 -1.91 -0.40
C ASN A 78 -4.75 -2.68 -1.26
N CYS A 79 -4.91 -3.99 -1.29
CA CYS A 79 -3.96 -4.88 -1.95
C CYS A 79 -4.66 -6.02 -2.69
N GLY A 80 -3.95 -6.60 -3.65
CA GLY A 80 -4.44 -7.72 -4.44
C GLY A 80 -3.34 -8.28 -5.34
N GLU A 81 -3.72 -9.13 -6.29
CA GLU A 81 -2.78 -9.76 -7.23
C GLU A 81 -1.97 -8.72 -8.02
N PHE A 82 -2.63 -7.64 -8.47
CA PHE A 82 -2.04 -6.61 -9.33
C PHE A 82 -1.29 -5.51 -8.58
N CYS A 83 -1.41 -5.45 -7.25
CA CYS A 83 -0.65 -4.55 -6.40
C CYS A 83 -0.42 -5.24 -5.06
N PRO A 84 0.62 -6.07 -4.95
CA PRO A 84 0.92 -6.76 -3.70
C PRO A 84 1.47 -5.79 -2.66
N CYS A 85 1.38 -6.19 -1.39
CA CYS A 85 1.97 -5.43 -0.28
C CYS A 85 3.50 -5.45 -0.33
N ASP A 86 4.12 -4.42 0.22
CA ASP A 86 5.56 -4.37 0.38
C ASP A 86 6.06 -5.39 1.44
N LEU A 87 6.45 -6.57 0.95
CA LEU A 87 6.99 -7.65 1.76
C LEU A 87 8.28 -7.25 2.50
N SER A 88 9.04 -6.27 1.99
CA SER A 88 10.27 -5.79 2.64
C SER A 88 9.98 -5.07 3.96
N GLN A 89 8.76 -4.54 4.11
CA GLN A 89 8.26 -3.93 5.34
C GLN A 89 7.53 -4.94 6.26
N GLY A 90 7.55 -6.23 5.92
CA GLY A 90 6.86 -7.27 6.69
C GLY A 90 5.33 -7.21 6.58
N LEU A 91 4.80 -6.57 5.52
CA LEU A 91 3.38 -6.49 5.26
C LEU A 91 2.89 -7.70 4.49
N VAL A 92 1.66 -8.12 4.74
CA VAL A 92 0.94 -9.14 3.97
C VAL A 92 -0.44 -8.63 3.61
N CYS A 93 -0.94 -9.10 2.47
CA CYS A 93 -2.28 -8.76 2.02
C CYS A 93 -3.29 -9.63 2.77
N TYR A 94 -4.11 -9.02 3.62
CA TYR A 94 -5.04 -9.74 4.48
C TYR A 94 -6.45 -9.18 4.36
N ARG A 95 -7.42 -10.10 4.30
CA ARG A 95 -8.84 -9.81 4.34
C ARG A 95 -9.39 -10.26 5.68
N THR A 96 -9.90 -9.32 6.47
CA THR A 96 -10.55 -9.64 7.73
C THR A 96 -11.80 -10.48 7.46
N VAL A 97 -11.90 -11.62 8.14
CA VAL A 97 -13.09 -12.47 8.08
C VAL A 97 -14.19 -11.79 8.89
N THR A 98 -14.99 -10.99 8.20
CA THR A 98 -16.18 -10.29 8.74
C THR A 98 -17.43 -10.84 8.05
N ASP A 99 -18.61 -10.48 8.53
CA ASP A 99 -19.89 -10.77 7.86
C ASP A 99 -20.02 -10.06 6.49
N ASN A 100 -19.16 -9.10 6.21
CA ASN A 100 -19.08 -8.43 4.92
C ASN A 100 -18.19 -9.20 3.93
N GLU A 101 -18.84 -10.05 3.12
CA GLU A 101 -18.27 -10.79 1.98
C GLU A 101 -17.60 -9.89 0.92
N PHE A 102 -17.68 -8.55 1.06
CA PHE A 102 -17.10 -7.58 0.13
C PHE A 102 -16.05 -6.66 0.77
N SER A 103 -15.64 -6.89 2.02
CA SER A 103 -14.54 -6.13 2.64
C SER A 103 -13.24 -6.29 1.83
N PRO A 104 -12.55 -5.21 1.41
CA PRO A 104 -11.32 -5.34 0.61
C PRO A 104 -10.18 -5.94 1.43
N SER A 105 -9.22 -6.54 0.74
CA SER A 105 -7.95 -6.93 1.35
C SER A 105 -7.07 -5.71 1.56
N VAL A 106 -6.44 -5.61 2.72
CA VAL A 106 -5.61 -4.48 3.13
C VAL A 106 -4.23 -4.96 3.57
N CYS A 107 -3.19 -4.17 3.30
CA CYS A 107 -1.85 -4.46 3.79
C CYS A 107 -1.76 -4.29 5.31
N ARG A 108 -1.41 -5.39 5.97
CA ARG A 108 -1.27 -5.47 7.43
C ARG A 108 0.06 -6.11 7.82
N PRO A 109 0.62 -5.78 8.99
CA PRO A 109 1.81 -6.46 9.50
C PRO A 109 1.56 -7.96 9.65
N LYS A 110 2.53 -8.78 9.22
CA LYS A 110 2.42 -10.24 9.21
C LYS A 110 2.15 -10.83 10.60
N ASP A 111 2.74 -10.27 11.63
CA ASP A 111 2.57 -10.68 13.03
C ASP A 111 1.13 -10.43 13.51
N VAL A 112 0.55 -9.27 13.17
CA VAL A 112 -0.84 -8.94 13.47
C VAL A 112 -1.79 -9.91 12.78
N VAL A 113 -1.56 -10.17 11.49
CA VAL A 113 -2.38 -11.13 10.72
C VAL A 113 -2.26 -12.54 11.28
N SER A 114 -1.07 -12.97 11.69
CA SER A 114 -0.86 -14.29 12.30
C SER A 114 -1.61 -14.40 13.63
N LYS A 115 -1.58 -13.35 14.46
CA LYS A 115 -2.34 -13.29 15.71
C LYS A 115 -3.84 -13.42 15.46
N TRP A 116 -4.42 -12.60 14.58
CA TRP A 116 -5.84 -12.66 14.25
C TRP A 116 -6.26 -14.00 13.64
N THR A 117 -5.41 -14.57 12.77
CA THR A 117 -5.67 -15.89 12.19
C THR A 117 -5.73 -16.97 13.27
N ASN A 118 -4.81 -16.95 14.23
CA ASN A 118 -4.82 -17.90 15.35
C ASN A 118 -6.03 -17.68 16.26
N GLU A 119 -6.36 -16.44 16.62
CA GLU A 119 -7.55 -16.10 17.41
C GLU A 119 -8.84 -16.59 16.74
N PHE A 120 -8.94 -16.43 15.41
CA PHE A 120 -10.05 -16.95 14.63
C PHE A 120 -10.11 -18.49 14.67
N LEU A 121 -8.97 -19.17 14.45
CA LEU A 121 -8.91 -20.63 14.47
C LEU A 121 -9.24 -21.22 15.85
N ASP A 122 -8.74 -20.60 16.92
CA ASP A 122 -9.04 -21.01 18.29
C ASP A 122 -10.55 -20.84 18.56
N CYS A 123 -11.15 -19.74 18.12
CA CYS A 123 -12.58 -19.49 18.24
C CYS A 123 -13.42 -20.47 17.41
N TRP A 124 -13.03 -20.75 16.17
CA TRP A 124 -13.73 -21.68 15.28
C TRP A 124 -13.81 -23.10 15.86
N ASN A 125 -12.78 -23.50 16.62
CA ASN A 125 -12.72 -24.81 17.25
C ASN A 125 -13.40 -24.87 18.64
N ASP A 126 -13.80 -23.73 19.22
CA ASP A 126 -14.55 -23.68 20.48
C ASP A 126 -16.06 -23.47 20.21
N PRO A 127 -16.91 -24.47 20.51
CA PRO A 127 -18.35 -24.36 20.28
C PRO A 127 -19.06 -23.27 21.12
N LYS A 128 -18.37 -22.65 22.09
CA LYS A 128 -18.88 -21.54 22.90
C LYS A 128 -18.36 -20.17 22.46
N CYS A 129 -17.41 -20.13 21.52
CA CYS A 129 -16.83 -18.87 21.10
C CYS A 129 -17.77 -18.10 20.16
N VAL A 130 -17.81 -16.79 20.36
CA VAL A 130 -18.50 -15.85 19.46
C VAL A 130 -17.41 -15.04 18.79
N LEU A 131 -17.33 -15.17 17.46
CA LEU A 131 -16.37 -14.39 16.68
C LEU A 131 -16.64 -12.89 16.87
N PRO A 132 -15.61 -12.06 17.08
CA PRO A 132 -15.77 -10.62 17.03
C PRO A 132 -16.22 -10.25 15.61
N LEU A 133 -17.38 -9.59 15.50
CA LEU A 133 -17.91 -9.00 14.26
C LEU A 133 -17.04 -7.84 13.80
#